data_AF-A0A432FKI2-F1
#
_entry.id   AF-A0A432FKI2-F1
#
_cell.length_a   1.000
_cell.length_b   1.000
_cell.length_c   1.000
_cell.angle_alpha   90.00
_cell.angle_beta   90.00
_cell.angle_gamma   90.00
#
_symmetry.space_group_name_H-M   'P 1'
#
loop_
_entity.id
_entity.type
_entity.pdbx_description
1 polymer ?
#
loop_
_entity_poly.entity_id
_entity_poly.type
_entity_poly.pdbx_seq_one_letter_code
_entity_poly.pdbx_strand_id
1 'polypeptide(L)'
;MDRGNQDRTVSSIAKIFTAEMVLRLLNLSLTALNGIYRGQTTPIVFDQMRNFQAKMLMPTDIVNLKREVAQRIFNQKEYPF
;
A
#
# COMPACT_ATOMS: atom_id res chain seq x y z
N MET A 1 4.61 -18.68 24.27
CA MET A 1 5.55 -17.57 23.96
C MET A 1 5.38 -17.00 22.53
N ASP A 2 4.27 -17.26 21.80
CA ASP A 2 4.21 -16.99 20.33
C ASP A 2 3.31 -15.81 19.88
N ARG A 3 2.44 -15.26 20.76
CA ARG A 3 1.49 -14.19 20.37
C ARG A 3 2.15 -12.92 19.85
N GLY A 4 3.26 -12.48 20.46
CA GLY A 4 3.93 -11.24 20.05
C GLY A 4 4.61 -11.32 18.68
N ASN A 5 4.90 -12.53 18.19
CA ASN A 5 5.53 -12.74 16.89
C ASN A 5 4.48 -12.92 15.77
N GLN A 6 3.34 -13.53 16.10
CA GLN A 6 2.18 -13.60 15.21
C GLN A 6 1.57 -12.20 14.96
N ASP A 7 1.44 -11.39 16.02
CA ASP A 7 0.90 -10.01 15.93
C ASP A 7 1.77 -9.09 15.04
N ARG A 8 3.11 -9.26 15.09
CA ARG A 8 4.04 -8.57 14.18
C ARG A 8 3.85 -8.98 12.72
N THR A 9 3.60 -10.26 12.46
CA THR A 9 3.39 -10.78 11.10
C THR A 9 2.10 -10.24 10.51
N VAL A 10 1.02 -10.23 11.29
CA VAL A 10 -0.26 -9.65 10.87
C VAL A 10 -0.11 -8.16 10.59
N SER A 11 0.61 -7.42 11.45
CA SER A 11 0.91 -6.00 11.22
C SER A 11 1.72 -5.77 9.92
N SER A 12 2.74 -6.59 9.66
CA SER A 12 3.52 -6.53 8.41
C SER A 12 2.64 -6.80 7.18
N ILE A 13 1.77 -7.81 7.23
CA ILE A 13 0.82 -8.11 6.15
C ILE A 13 -0.14 -6.94 5.92
N ALA A 14 -0.70 -6.37 6.99
CA ALA A 14 -1.60 -5.22 6.89
C ALA A 14 -0.90 -3.99 6.28
N LYS A 15 0.35 -3.72 6.64
CA LYS A 15 1.17 -2.65 6.05
C LYS A 15 1.44 -2.88 4.57
N ILE A 16 1.83 -4.11 4.19
CA ILE A 16 2.04 -4.49 2.78
C ILE A 16 0.75 -4.25 1.98
N PHE A 17 -0.37 -4.80 2.46
CA PHE A 17 -1.66 -4.68 1.78
C PHE A 17 -2.10 -3.22 1.64
N THR A 18 -2.00 -2.44 2.71
CA THR A 18 -2.38 -1.03 2.70
C THR A 18 -1.55 -0.24 1.69
N ALA A 19 -0.24 -0.45 1.67
CA ALA A 19 0.64 0.26 0.75
C ALA A 19 0.35 -0.08 -0.74
N GLU A 20 0.04 -1.35 -1.04
CA GLU A 20 -0.41 -1.73 -2.39
C GLU A 20 -1.77 -1.14 -2.76
N MET A 21 -2.72 -1.12 -1.82
CA MET A 21 -4.05 -0.55 -2.07
C MET A 21 -4.00 0.95 -2.27
N VAL A 22 -3.18 1.66 -1.51
CA VAL A 22 -2.91 3.09 -1.74
C VAL A 22 -2.45 3.32 -3.19
N LEU A 23 -1.43 2.58 -3.64
CA LEU A 23 -0.92 2.76 -5.02
C LEU A 23 -1.99 2.47 -6.07
N ARG A 24 -2.81 1.44 -5.88
CA ARG A 24 -3.94 1.16 -6.78
C ARG A 24 -4.96 2.29 -6.80
N LEU A 25 -5.36 2.79 -5.64
CA LEU A 25 -6.32 3.89 -5.53
C LEU A 25 -5.80 5.18 -6.17
N LEU A 26 -4.52 5.50 -5.97
CA LEU A 26 -3.90 6.66 -6.59
C LEU A 26 -3.89 6.55 -8.12
N ASN A 27 -3.56 5.38 -8.66
CA ASN A 27 -3.61 5.12 -10.10
C ASN A 27 -5.03 5.21 -10.66
N LEU A 28 -6.01 4.61 -9.98
CA LEU A 28 -7.43 4.72 -10.37
C LEU A 28 -7.91 6.17 -10.36
N SER A 29 -7.51 6.94 -9.35
CA SER A 29 -7.85 8.36 -9.23
C SER A 29 -7.29 9.17 -10.40
N LEU A 30 -6.04 8.91 -10.82
CA LEU A 30 -5.45 9.56 -12.00
C LEU A 30 -6.22 9.21 -13.28
N THR A 31 -6.59 7.95 -13.47
CA THR A 31 -7.39 7.51 -14.62
C THR A 31 -8.78 8.18 -14.62
N ALA A 32 -9.44 8.23 -13.47
CA ALA A 32 -10.73 8.87 -13.32
C ALA A 32 -10.67 10.37 -13.62
N LEU A 33 -9.64 11.07 -13.10
CA LEU A 33 -9.41 12.49 -13.39
C LEU A 33 -9.20 12.73 -14.89
N ASN A 34 -8.37 11.92 -15.54
CA ASN A 34 -8.18 12.02 -16.99
C ASN A 34 -9.49 11.83 -17.77
N GLY A 35 -10.35 10.91 -17.34
CA GLY A 35 -11.68 10.70 -17.92
C GLY A 35 -12.64 11.87 -17.71
N ILE A 36 -12.72 12.40 -16.49
CA ILE A 36 -13.61 13.51 -16.11
C ILE A 36 -13.23 14.79 -16.85
N TYR A 37 -11.93 15.11 -16.87
CA TYR A 37 -11.43 16.34 -17.48
C TYR A 37 -11.13 16.21 -18.98
N ARG A 38 -11.34 15.03 -19.58
CA ARG A 38 -11.00 14.73 -20.99
C ARG A 38 -9.56 15.15 -21.35
N GLY A 39 -8.63 15.01 -20.41
CA GLY A 39 -7.24 15.45 -20.54
C GLY A 39 -6.97 16.94 -20.31
N GLN A 40 -7.99 17.77 -20.03
CA GLN A 40 -7.86 19.20 -19.71
C GLN A 40 -7.93 19.44 -18.19
N THR A 41 -7.04 18.80 -17.44
CA THR A 41 -7.01 18.92 -15.98
C THR A 41 -6.39 20.26 -15.57
N THR A 42 -7.06 21.01 -14.69
CA THR A 42 -6.55 22.31 -14.23
C THR A 42 -5.40 22.15 -13.23
N PRO A 43 -4.48 23.14 -13.13
CA PRO A 43 -3.36 23.08 -12.18
C PRO A 43 -3.79 22.86 -10.72
N ILE A 44 -4.93 23.46 -10.33
CA ILE A 44 -5.49 23.33 -8.97
C ILE A 44 -5.79 21.86 -8.64
N VAL A 45 -6.36 21.12 -9.59
CA VAL A 45 -6.72 19.71 -9.41
C VAL A 45 -5.46 18.85 -9.33
N PHE A 46 -4.43 19.16 -10.11
CA PHE A 46 -3.13 18.49 -9.99
C PHE A 46 -2.47 18.70 -8.63
N ASP A 47 -2.50 19.92 -8.09
CA ASP A 47 -1.94 20.22 -6.77
C ASP A 47 -2.72 19.52 -5.66
N GLN A 48 -4.05 19.46 -5.75
CA GLN A 48 -4.87 18.68 -4.82
C GLN A 48 -4.51 17.19 -4.87
N MET A 49 -4.36 16.63 -6.08
CA MET A 49 -3.98 15.24 -6.26
C MET A 49 -2.58 14.94 -5.71
N ARG A 50 -1.62 15.86 -5.92
CA ARG A 50 -0.26 15.74 -5.38
C ARG A 50 -0.26 15.75 -3.85
N ASN A 51 -1.01 16.67 -3.24
CA ASN A 51 -1.16 16.74 -1.79
C ASN A 51 -1.82 15.48 -1.21
N PHE A 52 -2.79 14.92 -1.93
CA PHE A 52 -3.43 13.67 -1.55
C PHE A 52 -2.45 12.48 -1.63
N GLN A 53 -1.69 12.36 -2.73
CA GLN A 53 -0.65 11.34 -2.89
C GLN A 53 0.38 11.41 -1.76
N ALA A 54 0.89 12.60 -1.43
CA ALA A 54 1.88 12.78 -0.38
C ALA A 54 1.39 12.32 1.00
N LYS A 55 0.09 12.45 1.30
CA LYS A 55 -0.51 12.01 2.56
C LYS A 55 -0.81 10.53 2.60
N MET A 56 -1.11 9.92 1.46
CA MET A 56 -1.46 8.49 1.40
C MET A 56 -0.23 7.58 1.29
N LEU A 57 0.84 8.03 0.64
CA LEU A 57 2.05 7.23 0.47
C LEU A 57 2.70 6.95 1.82
N MET A 58 2.66 5.68 2.21
CA MET A 58 3.29 5.23 3.44
C MET A 58 4.78 4.98 3.18
N PRO A 59 5.71 5.60 3.95
CA PRO A 59 7.14 5.34 3.82
C PRO A 59 7.47 3.98 4.44
N THR A 60 7.21 2.92 3.67
CA THR A 60 7.36 1.54 4.12
C THR A 60 8.16 0.75 3.10
N ASP A 61 9.16 0.00 3.57
CA ASP A 61 9.89 -0.94 2.73
C ASP A 61 9.07 -2.22 2.53
N ILE A 62 8.16 -2.18 1.56
CA ILE A 62 7.26 -3.29 1.23
C ILE A 62 8.07 -4.53 0.80
N VAL A 63 9.23 -4.34 0.16
CA VAL A 63 10.04 -5.46 -0.36
C VAL A 63 10.62 -6.25 0.80
N ASN A 64 11.22 -5.58 1.78
CA ASN A 64 11.76 -6.25 2.96
C ASN A 64 10.64 -6.85 3.82
N LEU A 65 9.51 -6.16 4.03
CA LEU A 65 8.37 -6.76 4.74
C LEU A 65 7.84 -8.03 4.08
N LYS A 66 7.74 -8.05 2.73
CA LYS A 66 7.34 -9.26 2.00
C LYS A 66 8.33 -10.41 2.20
N ARG A 67 9.64 -10.13 2.22
CA ARG A 67 10.67 -11.15 2.48
C ARG A 67 10.55 -11.72 3.89
N GLU A 68 10.37 -10.87 4.90
CA GLU A 68 10.21 -11.30 6.29
C GLU A 68 8.97 -12.19 6.47
N VAL A 69 7.83 -11.77 5.91
CA VAL A 69 6.59 -12.56 5.94
C VAL A 69 6.78 -13.89 5.21
N ALA A 70 7.39 -13.88 4.02
CA ALA A 70 7.64 -15.11 3.25
C ALA A 70 8.56 -16.08 3.97
N GLN A 71 9.63 -15.59 4.61
CA GLN A 71 10.55 -16.43 5.38
C GLN A 71 9.84 -17.08 6.57
N ARG A 72 8.96 -16.35 7.25
CA ARG A 72 8.16 -16.91 8.35
C ARG A 72 7.22 -18.00 7.86
N ILE A 73 6.45 -17.73 6.81
CA ILE A 73 5.52 -18.71 6.21
C ILE A 73 6.28 -19.97 5.79
N PHE A 74 7.45 -19.81 5.16
CA PHE A 74 8.30 -20.92 4.75
C PHE A 74 8.75 -21.78 5.95
N ASN A 75 9.16 -21.13 7.04
CA ASN A 75 9.59 -21.82 8.26
C ASN A 75 8.44 -22.56 8.96
N GLN A 76 7.26 -21.94 8.99
CA GLN A 76 6.07 -22.49 9.67
C GLN A 76 5.31 -23.51 8.81
N LYS A 77 5.50 -23.49 7.48
CA LYS A 77 4.80 -24.31 6.48
C LYS A 77 3.27 -24.18 6.54
N GLU A 78 2.79 -23.08 7.09
CA GLU A 78 1.36 -22.82 7.30
C GLU A 78 1.03 -21.40 6.82
N TYR A 79 -0.22 -21.20 6.43
CA TYR A 79 -0.72 -19.88 6.11
C TYR A 79 -0.70 -19.00 7.37
N PRO A 80 -0.32 -17.71 7.31
CA PRO A 80 -0.02 -16.90 8.49
C PRO A 80 -1.28 -16.41 9.24
N PHE A 81 -2.37 -17.17 9.20
CA PHE A 81 -3.67 -16.89 9.82
C PHE A 81 -4.27 -18.16 10.40
#